data_AF-A0A2P9BCT6-F1
#
_entry.id   AF-A0A2P9BCT6-F1
#
_cell.length_a   1.000
_cell.length_b   1.000
_cell.length_c   1.000
_cell.angle_alpha   90.00
_cell.angle_beta   90.00
_cell.angle_gamma   90.00
#
_symmetry.space_group_name_H-M   'P 1'
#
loop_
_entity.id
_entity.type
_entity.pdbx_description
1 polymer ?
#
loop_
_entity_poly.entity_id
_entity_poly.type
_entity_poly.pdbx_seq_one_letter_code
_entity_poly.pdbx_strand_id
1 'polypeptide(L)'
;MKIHYINILLFALPLNILVNNQSNPKKTILRKSKIKPTKTHRTLCECELYAPSNYENDPEMKELIENFNHQSSERFREYDEMIQDKRKQCKEQCEKDIRKIILKDKIEKELTEKFGALQTNITTEDIPTCVCEKSLADKTEKVCLNCGKTMGAVAPAWGIVSGLGYAAWTHYVPAKILEVGISEGIKEGLTQIMKFTISLYPEANLPNITVTQMLSSGHFNSKITLFDIVQNINSTINAELETKGFSEFSYIIDVMSNKKTLNAFNSNFSKYSTPVTEAIDAAEAAEGLKLATNTSILNNTIIASIVAIVVIVLVMVIIYLILRYRRKTKMKKKLQYIKLLKE
;
A
#
# COMPACT_ATOMS: atom_id res chain seq x y z
N MET A 1 8.65 9.48 36.58
CA MET A 1 7.23 9.07 36.50
C MET A 1 6.43 10.20 35.85
N LYS A 2 6.39 10.25 34.51
CA LYS A 2 5.59 11.13 33.63
C LYS A 2 6.19 10.95 32.24
N ILE A 3 5.51 10.20 31.36
CA ILE A 3 5.65 10.09 29.87
C ILE A 3 4.95 8.80 29.40
N HIS A 4 4.81 7.77 30.25
CA HIS A 4 4.06 6.55 29.91
C HIS A 4 2.54 6.70 29.82
N TYR A 5 1.99 7.89 30.06
CA TYR A 5 0.54 8.12 29.99
C TYR A 5 0.05 8.54 28.59
N ILE A 6 0.93 9.05 27.72
CA ILE A 6 0.54 9.49 26.36
C ILE A 6 0.38 8.30 25.41
N ASN A 7 1.23 7.27 25.53
CA ASN A 7 1.12 6.06 24.71
C ASN A 7 -0.05 5.14 25.09
N ILE A 8 -0.54 5.22 26.34
CA ILE A 8 -1.75 4.49 26.77
C ILE A 8 -3.01 5.23 26.31
N LEU A 9 -2.98 6.56 26.24
CA LEU A 9 -4.10 7.37 25.76
C LEU A 9 -4.37 7.18 24.25
N LEU A 10 -3.32 7.04 23.44
CA LEU A 10 -3.43 6.81 21.99
C LEU A 10 -3.99 5.42 21.64
N PHE A 11 -3.84 4.43 22.52
CA PHE A 11 -4.47 3.11 22.36
C PHE A 11 -5.92 3.05 22.89
N ALA A 12 -6.29 3.94 23.80
CA ALA A 12 -7.67 4.04 24.29
C ALA A 12 -8.62 4.67 23.26
N LEU A 13 -8.15 5.59 22.42
CA LEU A 13 -8.96 6.25 21.38
C LEU A 13 -9.61 5.26 20.38
N PRO A 14 -8.86 4.30 19.77
CA PRO A 14 -9.47 3.33 18.85
C PRO A 14 -10.35 2.29 19.58
N LEU A 15 -10.06 1.96 20.84
CA LEU A 15 -10.89 1.04 21.64
C LEU A 15 -12.22 1.68 22.10
N ASN A 16 -12.26 2.98 22.36
CA ASN A 16 -13.50 3.68 22.70
C ASN A 16 -14.44 3.85 21.51
N ILE A 17 -13.92 3.88 20.27
CA ILE A 17 -14.75 3.90 19.05
C ILE A 17 -15.47 2.55 18.87
N LEU A 18 -14.89 1.45 19.38
CA LEU A 18 -15.52 0.12 19.35
C LEU A 18 -16.56 -0.07 20.47
N VAL A 19 -16.44 0.66 21.58
CA VAL A 19 -17.32 0.53 22.76
C VAL A 19 -18.49 1.52 22.76
N ASN A 20 -18.40 2.66 22.07
CA ASN A 20 -19.44 3.70 22.15
C ASN A 20 -20.64 3.54 21.19
N ASN A 21 -20.89 2.33 20.70
CA ASN A 21 -22.17 1.99 20.02
C ASN A 21 -23.27 1.56 21.00
N GLN A 22 -23.25 2.05 22.24
CA GLN A 22 -24.46 2.07 23.07
C GLN A 22 -25.29 3.30 22.72
N SER A 23 -25.99 3.22 21.58
CA SER A 23 -27.10 4.12 21.29
C SER A 23 -28.26 3.77 22.23
N ASN A 24 -28.31 4.45 23.38
CA ASN A 24 -29.54 4.56 24.17
C ASN A 24 -30.64 5.18 23.28
N PRO A 25 -31.80 4.53 23.10
CA PRO A 25 -32.91 5.16 22.40
C PRO A 25 -33.54 6.20 23.32
N LYS A 26 -33.25 7.48 23.05
CA LYS A 26 -34.08 8.59 23.52
C LYS A 26 -35.49 8.40 22.96
N LYS A 27 -36.47 8.39 23.87
CA LYS A 27 -37.91 8.50 23.59
C LYS A 27 -38.16 9.55 22.50
N THR A 28 -38.54 9.10 21.31
CA THR A 28 -39.18 9.94 20.31
C THR A 28 -40.65 9.54 20.26
N ILE A 29 -41.43 10.47 20.81
CA ILE A 29 -42.85 10.73 20.69
C ILE A 29 -43.57 9.95 19.57
N LEU A 30 -44.70 9.34 19.94
CA LEU A 30 -45.70 8.75 19.03
C LEU A 30 -45.98 9.68 17.83
N ARG A 31 -45.76 9.17 16.61
CA ARG A 31 -46.62 9.53 15.48
C ARG A 31 -46.95 8.25 14.71
N LYS A 32 -48.17 7.77 14.90
CA LYS A 32 -48.75 6.65 14.16
C LYS A 32 -48.73 6.98 12.67
N SER A 33 -48.01 6.19 11.87
CA SER A 33 -48.32 6.00 10.46
C SER A 33 -48.74 4.54 10.29
N LYS A 34 -50.01 4.32 9.91
CA LYS A 34 -50.58 3.00 9.61
C LYS A 34 -49.99 2.51 8.29
N ILE A 35 -49.03 1.59 8.34
CA ILE A 35 -48.69 0.75 7.18
C ILE A 35 -48.44 -0.67 7.70
N LYS A 36 -49.31 -1.61 7.28
CA LYS A 36 -49.21 -3.04 7.60
C LYS A 36 -48.01 -3.65 6.87
N PRO A 37 -47.03 -4.27 7.56
CA PRO A 37 -46.02 -5.11 6.92
C PRO A 37 -46.50 -6.56 6.90
N THR A 38 -46.69 -7.07 5.69
CA THR A 38 -46.95 -8.47 5.38
C THR A 38 -45.63 -9.24 5.44
N LYS A 39 -45.66 -10.43 6.05
CA LYS A 39 -44.66 -11.52 6.04
C LYS A 39 -43.74 -11.62 7.27
N THR A 40 -43.93 -12.72 7.98
CA THR A 40 -43.13 -13.26 9.08
C THR A 40 -41.87 -13.96 8.54
N HIS A 41 -40.69 -13.55 8.97
CA HIS A 41 -39.45 -14.33 8.79
C HIS A 41 -39.32 -15.26 10.00
N ARG A 42 -39.45 -16.58 9.74
CA ARG A 42 -39.30 -17.65 10.74
C ARG A 42 -37.82 -17.83 11.09
N THR A 43 -37.50 -17.66 12.36
CA THR A 43 -36.27 -18.13 13.01
C THR A 43 -36.29 -19.65 13.11
N LEU A 44 -35.19 -20.32 12.77
CA LEU A 44 -35.00 -21.75 12.98
C LEU A 44 -34.86 -22.02 14.49
N CYS A 45 -35.96 -22.44 15.09
CA CYS A 45 -35.98 -23.07 16.40
C CYS A 45 -35.80 -24.58 16.15
N GLU A 46 -34.77 -25.19 16.73
CA GLU A 46 -34.63 -26.64 16.77
C GLU A 46 -35.83 -27.21 17.55
N CYS A 47 -36.77 -27.81 16.83
CA CYS A 47 -37.81 -28.64 17.41
C CYS A 47 -37.54 -30.09 17.02
N GLU A 48 -37.21 -30.93 18.00
CA GLU A 48 -37.24 -32.39 17.92
C GLU A 48 -38.69 -32.89 17.77
N LEU A 49 -39.37 -32.57 16.66
CA LEU A 49 -40.80 -32.86 16.47
C LEU A 49 -41.12 -34.03 15.53
N TYR A 50 -40.12 -34.82 15.12
CA TYR A 50 -40.38 -36.03 14.32
C TYR A 50 -39.59 -37.22 14.86
N ALA A 51 -40.24 -38.01 15.71
CA ALA A 51 -39.92 -39.43 15.82
C ALA A 51 -40.17 -40.10 14.44
N PRO A 52 -39.36 -41.09 14.02
CA PRO A 52 -39.40 -41.64 12.67
C PRO A 52 -40.66 -42.48 12.48
N SER A 53 -41.68 -41.92 11.83
CA SER A 53 -42.80 -42.69 11.32
C SER A 53 -42.40 -43.40 10.03
N ASN A 54 -41.87 -44.62 10.15
CA ASN A 54 -41.86 -45.66 9.12
C ASN A 54 -41.68 -45.21 7.64
N TYR A 55 -40.61 -44.46 7.36
CA TYR A 55 -40.27 -43.99 6.00
C TYR A 55 -39.66 -45.09 5.09
N GLU A 56 -39.47 -46.31 5.60
CA GLU A 56 -38.82 -47.40 4.84
C GLU A 56 -39.72 -48.06 3.77
N ASN A 57 -41.05 -47.88 3.86
CA ASN A 57 -42.01 -48.60 3.01
C ASN A 57 -42.70 -47.74 1.94
N ASP A 58 -42.34 -46.46 1.82
CA ASP A 58 -42.87 -45.59 0.77
C ASP A 58 -42.00 -45.73 -0.50
N PRO A 59 -42.54 -46.25 -1.62
CA PRO A 59 -41.77 -46.49 -2.84
C PRO A 59 -41.13 -45.22 -3.42
N GLU A 60 -41.79 -44.06 -3.31
CA GLU A 60 -41.21 -42.80 -3.81
C GLU A 60 -40.04 -42.32 -2.94
N MET A 61 -40.16 -42.48 -1.62
CA MET A 61 -39.07 -42.12 -0.69
C MET A 61 -37.86 -43.03 -0.87
N LYS A 62 -38.10 -44.32 -1.14
CA LYS A 62 -37.03 -45.30 -1.38
C LYS A 62 -36.26 -44.99 -2.67
N GLU A 63 -36.95 -44.61 -3.74
CA GLU A 63 -36.32 -44.19 -5.00
C GLU A 63 -35.48 -42.91 -4.82
N LEU A 64 -35.97 -41.92 -4.07
CA LEU A 64 -35.22 -40.71 -3.76
C LEU A 64 -33.96 -40.97 -2.92
N ILE A 65 -34.07 -41.86 -1.92
CA ILE A 65 -32.91 -42.26 -1.08
C ILE A 65 -31.89 -43.03 -1.91
N GLU A 66 -32.31 -43.96 -2.77
CA GLU A 66 -31.40 -44.69 -3.66
C GLU A 66 -30.69 -43.75 -4.63
N ASN A 67 -31.39 -42.77 -5.21
CA ASN A 67 -30.79 -41.80 -6.13
C ASN A 67 -29.80 -40.85 -5.41
N PHE A 68 -30.14 -40.42 -4.19
CA PHE A 68 -29.22 -39.65 -3.35
C PHE A 68 -27.99 -40.46 -2.94
N ASN A 69 -28.16 -41.74 -2.60
CA ASN A 69 -27.07 -42.65 -2.27
C ASN A 69 -26.16 -42.92 -3.47
N HIS A 70 -26.72 -43.07 -4.68
CA HIS A 70 -25.96 -43.23 -5.92
C HIS A 70 -25.09 -41.99 -6.19
N GLN A 71 -25.70 -40.80 -6.18
CA GLN A 71 -24.97 -39.53 -6.38
C GLN A 71 -23.94 -39.23 -5.29
N SER A 72 -24.22 -39.64 -4.04
CA SER A 72 -23.27 -39.49 -2.94
C SER A 72 -22.10 -40.44 -3.09
N SER A 73 -22.36 -41.70 -3.46
CA SER A 73 -21.34 -42.73 -3.71
C SER A 73 -20.38 -42.32 -4.82
N GLU A 74 -20.87 -41.77 -5.93
CA GLU A 74 -20.00 -41.28 -7.00
C GLU A 74 -19.11 -40.11 -6.55
N ARG A 75 -19.67 -39.14 -5.82
CA ARG A 75 -18.87 -38.04 -5.25
C ARG A 75 -17.81 -38.51 -4.27
N PHE A 76 -18.10 -39.55 -3.48
CA PHE A 76 -17.09 -40.13 -2.58
C PHE A 76 -15.96 -40.82 -3.36
N ARG A 77 -16.27 -41.51 -4.47
CA ARG A 77 -15.24 -42.09 -5.34
C ARG A 77 -14.36 -41.02 -5.99
N GLU A 78 -14.96 -39.99 -6.57
CA GLU A 78 -14.21 -38.87 -7.16
C GLU A 78 -13.33 -38.14 -6.13
N TYR A 79 -13.84 -37.96 -4.91
CA TYR A 79 -13.08 -37.37 -3.82
C TYR A 79 -11.90 -38.26 -3.40
N ASP A 80 -12.12 -39.56 -3.26
CA ASP A 80 -11.07 -40.52 -2.90
C ASP A 80 -9.98 -40.60 -3.97
N GLU A 81 -10.33 -40.59 -5.26
CA GLU A 81 -9.38 -40.56 -6.38
C GLU A 81 -8.54 -39.27 -6.38
N MET A 82 -9.17 -38.10 -6.22
CA MET A 82 -8.46 -36.82 -6.07
C MET A 82 -7.50 -36.82 -4.87
N ILE A 83 -7.93 -37.38 -3.74
CA ILE A 83 -7.10 -37.47 -2.54
C ILE A 83 -5.92 -38.41 -2.76
N GLN A 84 -6.11 -39.53 -3.45
CA GLN A 84 -5.02 -40.45 -3.80
C GLN A 84 -3.99 -39.79 -4.73
N ASP A 85 -4.44 -39.06 -5.75
CA ASP A 85 -3.52 -38.39 -6.69
C ASP A 85 -2.74 -37.26 -6.03
N LYS A 86 -3.39 -36.44 -5.18
CA LYS A 86 -2.68 -35.44 -4.37
C LYS A 86 -1.67 -36.06 -3.41
N ARG A 87 -1.99 -37.23 -2.83
CA ARG A 87 -1.04 -37.99 -1.98
C ARG A 87 0.16 -38.49 -2.78
N LYS A 88 -0.04 -38.99 -4.01
CA LYS A 88 1.07 -39.42 -4.90
C LYS A 88 1.98 -38.23 -5.24
N GLN A 89 1.41 -37.10 -5.63
CA GLN A 89 2.17 -35.89 -5.95
C GLN A 89 3.01 -35.39 -4.74
N CYS A 90 2.42 -35.36 -3.55
CA CYS A 90 3.15 -34.99 -2.33
C CYS A 90 4.28 -35.97 -2.01
N LYS A 91 4.09 -37.28 -2.25
CA LYS A 91 5.12 -38.30 -2.02
C LYS A 91 6.30 -38.13 -2.99
N GLU A 92 6.02 -37.91 -4.28
CA GLU A 92 7.06 -37.65 -5.29
C GLU A 92 7.83 -36.36 -5.00
N GLN A 93 7.13 -35.30 -4.57
CA GLN A 93 7.78 -34.04 -4.20
C GLN A 93 8.69 -34.21 -2.99
N CYS A 94 8.23 -34.94 -1.97
CA CYS A 94 9.03 -35.27 -0.80
C CYS A 94 10.29 -36.09 -1.15
N GLU A 95 10.17 -37.10 -2.03
CA GLU A 95 11.33 -37.88 -2.49
C GLU A 95 12.34 -37.02 -3.28
N LYS A 96 11.87 -36.09 -4.11
CA LYS A 96 12.73 -35.12 -4.81
C LYS A 96 13.47 -34.21 -3.83
N ASP A 97 12.77 -33.70 -2.82
CA ASP A 97 13.36 -32.81 -1.81
C ASP A 97 14.37 -33.57 -0.92
N ILE A 98 14.08 -34.81 -0.53
CA ILE A 98 15.03 -35.68 0.19
C ILE A 98 16.28 -35.94 -0.66
N ARG A 99 16.14 -36.28 -1.94
CA ARG A 99 17.30 -36.46 -2.84
C ARG A 99 18.14 -35.18 -2.94
N LYS A 100 17.50 -34.01 -2.99
CA LYS A 100 18.19 -32.71 -3.03
C LYS A 100 18.94 -32.42 -1.73
N ILE A 101 18.36 -32.76 -0.58
CA ILE A 101 19.02 -32.62 0.74
C ILE A 101 20.24 -33.55 0.83
N ILE A 102 20.10 -34.82 0.44
CA ILE A 102 21.21 -35.79 0.44
C ILE A 102 22.35 -35.32 -0.48
N LEU A 103 22.03 -34.83 -1.68
CA LEU A 103 23.03 -34.32 -2.61
C LEU A 103 23.76 -33.10 -2.05
N LYS A 104 23.02 -32.18 -1.43
CA LYS A 104 23.59 -30.98 -0.80
C LYS A 104 24.51 -31.35 0.36
N ASP A 105 24.09 -32.27 1.22
CA ASP A 105 24.87 -32.75 2.37
C ASP A 105 26.15 -33.46 1.91
N LYS A 106 26.08 -34.21 0.80
CA LYS A 106 27.26 -34.86 0.19
C LYS A 106 28.28 -33.86 -0.34
N ILE A 107 27.83 -32.80 -1.02
CA ILE A 107 28.70 -31.72 -1.51
C ILE A 107 29.30 -30.96 -0.33
N GLU A 108 28.50 -30.63 0.68
CA GLU A 108 28.94 -29.92 1.90
C GLU A 108 29.99 -30.75 2.65
N LYS A 109 29.81 -32.08 2.73
CA LYS A 109 30.80 -32.98 3.32
C LYS A 109 32.11 -33.06 2.51
N GLU A 110 32.06 -33.18 1.19
CA GLU A 110 33.26 -33.14 0.33
C GLU A 110 33.98 -31.79 0.43
N LEU A 111 33.25 -30.68 0.46
CA LEU A 111 33.83 -29.35 0.63
C LEU A 111 34.53 -29.26 1.98
N THR A 112 33.86 -29.71 3.05
CA THR A 112 34.40 -29.66 4.42
C THR A 112 35.64 -30.53 4.56
N GLU A 113 35.69 -31.73 3.96
CA GLU A 113 36.87 -32.58 3.94
C GLU A 113 38.03 -31.92 3.17
N LYS A 114 37.76 -31.32 2.00
CA LYS A 114 38.80 -30.61 1.21
C LYS A 114 39.32 -29.36 1.92
N PHE A 115 38.43 -28.58 2.54
CA PHE A 115 38.83 -27.40 3.31
C PHE A 115 39.52 -27.77 4.64
N GLY A 116 39.12 -28.87 5.29
CA GLY A 116 39.75 -29.37 6.51
C GLY A 116 41.16 -29.92 6.27
N ALA A 117 41.40 -30.61 5.14
CA ALA A 117 42.74 -31.07 4.78
C ALA A 117 43.74 -29.90 4.56
N LEU A 118 43.25 -28.75 4.08
CA LEU A 118 43.99 -27.50 3.94
C LEU A 118 44.26 -26.78 5.28
N GLN A 119 43.60 -27.19 6.36
CA GLN A 119 43.60 -26.53 7.67
C GLN A 119 44.30 -27.36 8.76
N THR A 120 45.24 -28.22 8.37
CA THR A 120 46.09 -29.04 9.27
C THR A 120 47.23 -28.24 9.91
N ASN A 121 46.97 -27.01 10.33
CA ASN A 121 47.84 -26.24 11.23
C ASN A 121 46.94 -25.40 12.12
N ILE A 122 46.35 -26.02 13.15
CA ILE A 122 46.01 -25.44 14.46
C ILE A 122 45.43 -26.60 15.31
N THR A 123 46.10 -26.90 16.41
CA THR A 123 45.83 -28.02 17.32
C THR A 123 44.58 -27.80 18.17
N THR A 124 43.76 -28.85 18.27
CA THR A 124 42.55 -28.99 19.08
C THR A 124 42.87 -29.56 20.46
N GLU A 125 43.26 -28.73 21.43
CA GLU A 125 43.38 -29.19 22.83
C GLU A 125 42.56 -28.42 23.87
N ASP A 126 41.85 -27.35 23.51
CA ASP A 126 40.93 -26.70 24.45
C ASP A 126 39.51 -26.68 23.87
N ILE A 127 38.67 -27.64 24.27
CA ILE A 127 37.31 -27.41 24.79
C ILE A 127 36.70 -28.77 25.23
N PRO A 128 36.33 -28.91 26.52
CA PRO A 128 35.83 -30.14 27.09
C PRO A 128 34.32 -30.37 26.83
N THR A 129 34.02 -31.64 26.60
CA THR A 129 32.82 -32.43 26.97
C THR A 129 31.44 -31.77 27.07
N CYS A 130 30.54 -32.32 26.23
CA CYS A 130 29.08 -32.33 26.24
C CYS A 130 28.37 -32.05 27.59
N VAL A 131 27.47 -31.05 27.58
CA VAL A 131 26.26 -31.02 28.43
C VAL A 131 25.06 -30.67 27.55
N CYS A 132 24.37 -31.71 27.06
CA CYS A 132 23.09 -31.59 26.40
C CYS A 132 21.97 -31.53 27.45
N GLU A 133 21.59 -30.34 27.92
CA GLU A 133 20.23 -30.14 28.44
C GLU A 133 19.74 -28.69 28.29
N LYS A 134 19.73 -28.18 27.06
CA LYS A 134 18.91 -27.01 26.68
C LYS A 134 17.87 -27.46 25.68
N SER A 135 16.68 -27.76 26.21
CA SER A 135 15.51 -28.12 25.42
C SER A 135 15.29 -27.09 24.30
N LEU A 136 14.80 -27.55 23.14
CA LEU A 136 14.50 -26.74 21.96
C LEU A 136 13.72 -25.43 22.26
N ALA A 137 13.00 -25.38 23.39
CA ALA A 137 12.27 -24.19 23.86
C ALA A 137 13.16 -23.04 24.37
N ASP A 138 14.31 -23.32 24.99
CA ASP A 138 15.26 -22.28 25.44
C ASP A 138 15.95 -21.62 24.22
N LYS A 139 16.20 -22.43 23.17
CA LYS A 139 16.70 -21.93 21.88
C LYS A 139 15.65 -21.07 21.17
N THR A 140 14.38 -21.45 21.13
CA THR A 140 13.35 -20.63 20.48
C THR A 140 13.03 -19.34 21.26
N GLU A 141 13.11 -19.34 22.59
CA GLU A 141 12.96 -18.14 23.41
C GLU A 141 14.12 -17.15 23.20
N LYS A 142 15.36 -17.64 23.10
CA LYS A 142 16.54 -16.82 22.80
C LYS A 142 16.53 -16.29 21.36
N VAL A 143 16.02 -17.06 20.41
CA VAL A 143 15.78 -16.61 19.02
C VAL A 143 14.69 -15.54 18.98
N CYS A 144 13.59 -15.70 19.72
CA CYS A 144 12.52 -14.70 19.81
C CYS A 144 13.01 -13.39 20.46
N LEU A 145 13.84 -13.49 21.51
CA LEU A 145 14.43 -12.32 22.18
C LEU A 145 15.47 -11.61 21.30
N ASN A 146 16.23 -12.36 20.49
CA ASN A 146 17.09 -11.78 19.45
C ASN A 146 16.29 -11.21 18.28
N CYS A 147 15.15 -11.80 17.91
CA CYS A 147 14.24 -11.27 16.89
C CYS A 147 13.57 -9.97 17.35
N GLY A 148 13.23 -9.86 18.64
CA GLY A 148 12.76 -8.61 19.25
C GLY A 148 13.83 -7.52 19.26
N LYS A 149 15.11 -7.88 19.45
CA LYS A 149 16.24 -6.93 19.34
C LYS A 149 16.48 -6.46 17.90
N THR A 150 16.37 -7.34 16.91
CA THR A 150 16.49 -6.96 15.50
C THR A 150 15.27 -6.17 15.02
N MET A 151 14.04 -6.51 15.45
CA MET A 151 12.84 -5.70 15.18
C MET A 151 12.91 -4.32 15.85
N GLY A 152 13.51 -4.22 17.04
CA GLY A 152 13.77 -2.95 17.72
C GLY A 152 14.73 -2.02 16.97
N ALA A 153 15.65 -2.57 16.15
CA ALA A 153 16.54 -1.82 15.27
C ALA A 153 15.89 -1.46 13.92
N VAL A 154 14.86 -2.20 13.48
CA VAL A 154 14.12 -1.94 12.24
C VAL A 154 13.12 -0.79 12.42
N ALA A 155 12.52 -0.63 13.60
CA ALA A 155 11.56 0.45 13.85
C ALA A 155 12.11 1.88 13.63
N PRO A 156 13.34 2.23 14.06
CA PRO A 156 13.97 3.51 13.71
C PRO A 156 14.21 3.69 12.21
N ALA A 157 14.61 2.64 11.50
CA ALA A 157 14.87 2.71 10.05
C ALA A 157 13.58 3.01 9.27
N TRP A 158 12.44 2.42 9.65
CA TRP A 158 11.14 2.74 9.05
C TRP A 158 10.69 4.18 9.35
N GLY A 159 10.96 4.70 10.55
CA GLY A 159 10.72 6.11 10.89
C GLY A 159 11.55 7.09 10.05
N ILE A 160 12.80 6.75 9.75
CA ILE A 160 13.69 7.58 8.92
C ILE A 160 13.27 7.53 7.44
N VAL A 161 12.95 6.35 6.91
CA VAL A 161 12.53 6.19 5.50
C VAL A 161 11.16 6.84 5.25
N SER A 162 10.21 6.67 6.16
CA SER A 162 8.90 7.33 6.06
C SER A 162 9.00 8.85 6.22
N GLY A 163 9.82 9.34 7.16
CA GLY A 163 9.99 10.78 7.40
C GLY A 163 10.69 11.51 6.24
N LEU A 164 11.81 10.96 5.74
CA LEU A 164 12.53 11.54 4.61
C LEU A 164 11.74 11.44 3.31
N GLY A 165 11.09 10.30 3.08
CA GLY A 165 10.21 10.10 1.92
C GLY A 165 9.05 11.09 1.92
N TYR A 166 8.40 11.30 3.06
CA TYR A 166 7.30 12.25 3.18
C TYR A 166 7.78 13.70 2.98
N ALA A 167 8.92 14.09 3.58
CA ALA A 167 9.49 15.42 3.40
C ALA A 167 9.85 15.70 1.92
N ALA A 168 10.53 14.75 1.26
CA ALA A 168 10.82 14.85 -0.16
C ALA A 168 9.54 14.97 -1.01
N TRP A 169 8.52 14.19 -0.68
CA TRP A 169 7.21 14.25 -1.35
C TRP A 169 6.52 15.60 -1.17
N THR A 170 6.56 16.19 0.03
CA THR A 170 5.95 17.50 0.31
C THR A 170 6.59 18.65 -0.47
N HIS A 171 7.85 18.53 -0.85
CA HIS A 171 8.53 19.50 -1.73
C HIS A 171 8.37 19.17 -3.22
N TYR A 172 8.35 17.88 -3.57
CA TYR A 172 8.23 17.42 -4.94
C TYR A 172 6.86 17.73 -5.56
N VAL A 173 5.76 17.51 -4.81
CA VAL A 173 4.40 17.74 -5.30
C VAL A 173 4.18 19.18 -5.79
N PRO A 174 4.42 20.24 -4.98
CA PRO A 174 4.22 21.61 -5.45
C PRO A 174 5.18 21.99 -6.57
N ALA A 175 6.43 21.50 -6.55
CA ALA A 175 7.38 21.76 -7.62
C ALA A 175 6.94 21.16 -8.96
N LYS A 176 6.42 19.92 -8.94
CA LYS A 176 5.95 19.24 -10.16
C LYS A 176 4.70 19.90 -10.74
N ILE A 177 3.76 20.29 -9.87
CA ILE A 177 2.55 21.02 -10.28
C ILE A 177 2.94 22.34 -10.95
N LEU A 178 3.85 23.10 -10.33
CA LEU A 178 4.34 24.37 -10.87
C LEU A 178 5.06 24.18 -12.22
N GLU A 179 5.93 23.17 -12.34
CA GLU A 179 6.64 22.87 -13.60
C GLU A 179 5.67 22.63 -14.77
N VAL A 180 4.62 21.83 -14.53
CA VAL A 180 3.58 21.56 -15.53
C VAL A 180 2.79 22.82 -15.87
N GLY A 181 2.42 23.61 -14.86
CA GLY A 181 1.75 24.90 -15.05
C GLY A 181 2.57 25.87 -15.90
N ILE A 182 3.87 25.99 -15.62
CA ILE A 182 4.80 26.84 -16.39
C ILE A 182 4.88 26.37 -17.84
N SER A 183 5.07 25.06 -18.07
CA SER A 183 5.19 24.52 -19.43
C SER A 183 3.94 24.79 -20.27
N GLU A 184 2.75 24.54 -19.73
CA GLU A 184 1.50 24.78 -20.45
C GLU A 184 1.20 26.27 -20.61
N GLY A 185 1.53 27.09 -19.59
CA GLY A 185 1.40 28.53 -19.65
C GLY A 185 2.28 29.18 -20.71
N ILE A 186 3.54 28.72 -20.89
CA ILE A 186 4.41 29.19 -21.97
C ILE A 186 3.82 28.82 -23.33
N LYS A 187 3.39 27.56 -23.49
CA LYS A 187 2.80 27.07 -24.75
C LYS A 187 1.55 27.86 -25.15
N GLU A 188 0.63 28.07 -24.21
CA GLU A 188 -0.57 28.86 -24.47
C GLU A 188 -0.22 30.34 -24.67
N GLY A 189 0.72 30.89 -23.89
CA GLY A 189 1.17 32.27 -24.03
C GLY A 189 1.75 32.57 -25.41
N LEU A 190 2.62 31.70 -25.93
CA LEU A 190 3.14 31.81 -27.30
C LEU A 190 2.02 31.75 -28.33
N THR A 191 1.05 30.84 -28.14
CA THR A 191 -0.12 30.71 -29.02
C THR A 191 -0.95 31.99 -29.03
N GLN A 192 -1.16 32.62 -27.89
CA GLN A 192 -1.93 33.86 -27.76
C GLN A 192 -1.19 35.06 -28.37
N ILE A 193 0.13 35.15 -28.21
CA ILE A 193 0.99 36.15 -28.86
C ILE A 193 0.91 36.01 -30.38
N MET A 194 1.00 34.79 -30.90
CA MET A 194 0.87 34.51 -32.33
C MET A 194 -0.51 34.91 -32.87
N LYS A 195 -1.59 34.57 -32.14
CA LYS A 195 -2.95 35.00 -32.48
C LYS A 195 -3.09 36.53 -32.51
N PHE A 196 -2.50 37.22 -31.54
CA PHE A 196 -2.50 38.68 -31.50
C PHE A 196 -1.74 39.28 -32.69
N THR A 197 -0.59 38.70 -33.03
CA THR A 197 0.22 39.11 -34.19
C THR A 197 -0.57 38.99 -35.49
N ILE A 198 -1.17 37.82 -35.76
CA ILE A 198 -1.99 37.59 -36.97
C ILE A 198 -3.21 38.53 -37.01
N SER A 199 -3.80 38.83 -35.85
CA SER A 199 -4.96 39.73 -35.77
C SER A 199 -4.65 41.16 -36.23
N LEU A 200 -3.39 41.58 -36.15
CA LEU A 200 -2.93 42.91 -36.59
C LEU A 200 -2.27 42.85 -37.96
N TYR A 201 -1.57 41.76 -38.25
CA TYR A 201 -0.82 41.51 -39.47
C TYR A 201 -1.16 40.12 -40.01
N PRO A 202 -2.23 39.98 -40.83
CA PRO A 202 -2.70 38.67 -41.30
C PRO A 202 -1.67 37.87 -42.11
N GLU A 203 -0.73 38.54 -42.76
CA GLU A 203 0.33 37.94 -43.60
C GLU A 203 1.68 37.85 -42.87
N ALA A 204 1.73 38.08 -41.56
CA ALA A 204 2.98 38.05 -40.80
C ALA A 204 3.60 36.66 -40.75
N ASN A 205 4.92 36.60 -40.95
CA ASN A 205 5.70 35.39 -40.69
C ASN A 205 5.82 35.16 -39.18
N LEU A 206 5.48 33.95 -38.72
CA LEU A 206 5.55 33.59 -37.31
C LEU A 206 6.80 32.77 -36.99
N PRO A 207 7.52 33.11 -35.91
CA PRO A 207 8.67 32.31 -35.47
C PRO A 207 8.23 31.02 -34.78
N ASN A 208 9.00 29.96 -34.97
CA ASN A 208 8.84 28.72 -34.21
C ASN A 208 9.64 28.79 -32.91
N ILE A 209 9.02 29.34 -31.86
CA ILE A 209 9.60 29.40 -30.51
C ILE A 209 9.15 28.16 -29.72
N THR A 210 10.11 27.44 -29.16
CA THR A 210 9.84 26.23 -28.36
C THR A 210 9.80 26.54 -26.87
N VAL A 211 9.00 25.78 -26.12
CA VAL A 211 8.92 25.90 -24.65
C VAL A 211 10.29 25.69 -23.99
N THR A 212 11.11 24.79 -24.54
CA THR A 212 12.47 24.51 -24.04
C THR A 212 13.41 25.69 -24.19
N GLN A 213 13.33 26.44 -25.30
CA GLN A 213 14.09 27.69 -25.49
C GLN A 213 13.72 28.72 -24.42
N MET A 214 12.42 28.87 -24.14
CA MET A 214 11.93 29.78 -23.10
C MET A 214 12.40 29.36 -21.70
N LEU A 215 12.29 28.07 -21.35
CA LEU A 215 12.70 27.56 -20.04
C LEU A 215 14.21 27.70 -19.80
N SER A 216 15.02 27.64 -20.85
CA SER A 216 16.49 27.76 -20.76
C SER A 216 16.95 29.13 -20.27
N SER A 217 16.09 30.15 -20.31
CA SER A 217 16.42 31.48 -19.82
C SER A 217 16.48 31.57 -18.28
N GLY A 218 16.01 30.56 -17.55
CA GLY A 218 16.04 30.53 -16.08
C GLY A 218 15.11 31.55 -15.37
N HIS A 219 14.21 32.20 -16.10
CA HIS A 219 13.35 33.27 -15.57
C HIS A 219 12.02 32.79 -14.97
N PHE A 220 11.69 31.50 -15.15
CA PHE A 220 10.40 30.94 -14.74
C PHE A 220 10.56 30.02 -13.52
N ASN A 221 10.59 30.62 -12.34
CA ASN A 221 10.71 29.91 -11.04
C ASN A 221 9.47 30.08 -10.14
N SER A 222 8.50 30.86 -10.56
CA SER A 222 7.23 31.12 -9.89
C SER A 222 6.07 31.02 -10.86
N LYS A 223 4.84 31.18 -10.37
CA LYS A 223 3.66 31.26 -11.24
C LYS A 223 3.87 32.35 -12.28
N ILE A 224 3.74 31.99 -13.55
CA ILE A 224 4.03 32.86 -14.69
C ILE A 224 2.77 33.56 -15.19
N THR A 225 2.97 34.70 -15.84
CA THR A 225 1.93 35.43 -16.55
C THR A 225 2.32 35.64 -18.01
N LEU A 226 1.34 35.98 -18.85
CA LEU A 226 1.62 36.38 -20.23
C LEU A 226 2.59 37.56 -20.32
N PHE A 227 2.54 38.49 -19.34
CA PHE A 227 3.49 39.59 -19.23
C PHE A 227 4.93 39.09 -19.06
N ASP A 228 5.15 38.11 -18.18
CA ASP A 228 6.49 37.55 -17.94
C ASP A 228 7.04 36.87 -19.19
N ILE A 229 6.17 36.15 -19.92
CA ILE A 229 6.51 35.50 -21.20
C ILE A 229 6.93 36.56 -22.22
N VAL A 230 6.16 37.63 -22.38
CA VAL A 230 6.49 38.72 -23.30
C VAL A 230 7.81 39.40 -22.94
N GLN A 231 8.02 39.72 -21.66
CA GLN A 231 9.26 40.36 -21.20
C GLN A 231 10.48 39.46 -21.41
N ASN A 232 10.31 38.16 -21.24
CA ASN A 232 11.35 37.19 -21.51
C ASN A 232 11.72 37.15 -22.99
N ILE A 233 10.73 37.07 -23.89
CA ILE A 233 10.97 37.10 -25.34
C ILE A 233 11.68 38.41 -25.72
N ASN A 234 11.19 39.54 -25.21
CA ASN A 234 11.75 40.87 -25.48
C ASN A 234 13.25 40.95 -25.10
N SER A 235 13.61 40.42 -23.94
CA SER A 235 14.98 40.52 -23.41
C SER A 235 15.96 39.49 -23.98
N THR A 236 15.48 38.30 -24.35
CA THR A 236 16.36 37.16 -24.68
C THR A 236 16.33 36.71 -26.13
N ILE A 237 15.18 36.84 -26.81
CA ILE A 237 14.94 36.24 -28.13
C ILE A 237 14.75 37.31 -29.20
N ASN A 238 14.28 38.51 -28.84
CA ASN A 238 13.81 39.52 -29.80
C ASN A 238 14.89 39.95 -30.81
N ALA A 239 16.12 40.16 -30.35
CA ALA A 239 17.24 40.52 -31.23
C ALA A 239 17.52 39.44 -32.31
N GLU A 240 17.38 38.15 -31.96
CA GLU A 240 17.55 37.06 -32.93
C GLU A 240 16.38 37.01 -33.92
N LEU A 241 15.15 37.29 -33.47
CA LEU A 241 13.97 37.32 -34.33
C LEU A 241 14.06 38.42 -35.41
N GLU A 242 14.55 39.60 -35.04
CA GLU A 242 14.79 40.69 -35.98
C GLU A 242 15.81 40.30 -37.05
N THR A 243 16.91 39.66 -36.65
CA THR A 243 17.94 39.21 -37.62
C THR A 243 17.42 38.16 -38.60
N LYS A 244 16.41 37.38 -38.20
CA LYS A 244 15.79 36.33 -39.02
C LYS A 244 14.62 36.84 -39.87
N GLY A 245 14.29 38.12 -39.82
CA GLY A 245 13.24 38.73 -40.62
C GLY A 245 11.83 38.59 -40.04
N PHE A 246 11.68 38.39 -38.72
CA PHE A 246 10.39 38.38 -38.02
C PHE A 246 10.03 39.77 -37.48
N SER A 247 10.06 40.80 -38.33
CA SER A 247 9.88 42.21 -37.96
C SER A 247 8.53 42.50 -37.29
N GLU A 248 7.45 41.95 -37.83
CA GLU A 248 6.08 42.18 -37.36
C GLU A 248 5.88 41.55 -35.98
N PHE A 249 6.42 40.35 -35.78
CA PHE A 249 6.38 39.69 -34.48
C PHE A 249 7.23 40.44 -33.44
N SER A 250 8.44 40.88 -33.80
CA SER A 250 9.30 41.68 -32.90
C SER A 250 8.58 42.97 -32.48
N TYR A 251 7.98 43.67 -33.43
CA TYR A 251 7.22 44.89 -33.15
C TYR A 251 6.06 44.65 -32.18
N ILE A 252 5.33 43.55 -32.35
CA ILE A 252 4.24 43.18 -31.44
C ILE A 252 4.76 42.88 -30.02
N ILE A 253 5.90 42.18 -29.91
CA ILE A 253 6.57 41.97 -28.62
C ILE A 253 6.96 43.30 -27.98
N ASP A 254 7.52 44.25 -28.73
CA ASP A 254 7.86 45.59 -28.23
C ASP A 254 6.61 46.35 -27.75
N VAL A 255 5.52 46.34 -28.52
CA VAL A 255 4.26 46.99 -28.14
C VAL A 255 3.71 46.42 -26.83
N MET A 256 3.79 45.10 -26.66
CA MET A 256 3.34 44.40 -25.46
C MET A 256 4.28 44.64 -24.27
N SER A 257 5.60 44.60 -24.48
CA SER A 257 6.63 44.74 -23.44
C SER A 257 6.74 46.16 -22.88
N ASN A 258 6.39 47.17 -23.69
CA ASN A 258 6.38 48.58 -23.30
C ASN A 258 5.42 48.90 -22.13
N LYS A 259 4.51 47.99 -21.79
CA LYS A 259 3.65 48.14 -20.60
C LYS A 259 4.46 47.84 -19.34
N LYS A 260 4.87 48.90 -18.62
CA LYS A 260 5.76 48.78 -17.45
C LYS A 260 5.22 47.98 -16.26
N THR A 261 3.91 47.73 -16.18
CA THR A 261 3.30 47.02 -15.05
C THR A 261 2.33 45.95 -15.52
N LEU A 262 2.22 44.86 -14.76
CA LEU A 262 1.29 43.76 -15.01
C LEU A 262 -0.17 44.25 -15.11
N ASN A 263 -0.57 45.22 -14.28
CA ASN A 263 -1.92 45.80 -14.33
C ASN A 263 -2.17 46.52 -15.65
N ALA A 264 -1.23 47.38 -16.08
CA ALA A 264 -1.35 48.08 -17.35
C ALA A 264 -1.33 47.11 -18.54
N PHE A 265 -0.54 46.03 -18.45
CA PHE A 265 -0.54 44.96 -19.45
C PHE A 265 -1.91 44.29 -19.53
N ASN A 266 -2.43 43.80 -18.41
CA ASN A 266 -3.71 43.09 -18.37
C ASN A 266 -4.89 43.98 -18.77
N SER A 267 -4.87 45.28 -18.51
CA SER A 267 -5.92 46.19 -19.00
C SER A 267 -5.99 46.26 -20.53
N ASN A 268 -4.86 46.10 -21.23
CA ASN A 268 -4.80 46.16 -22.69
C ASN A 268 -4.91 44.78 -23.35
N PHE A 269 -4.42 43.73 -22.69
CA PHE A 269 -4.26 42.40 -23.25
C PHE A 269 -5.03 41.32 -22.48
N SER A 270 -6.05 41.68 -21.68
CA SER A 270 -6.85 40.73 -20.89
C SER A 270 -7.38 39.57 -21.73
N LYS A 271 -7.88 39.85 -22.94
CA LYS A 271 -8.37 38.84 -23.89
C LYS A 271 -7.35 37.73 -24.16
N TYR A 272 -6.06 38.05 -24.14
CA TYR A 272 -4.95 37.13 -24.40
C TYR A 272 -4.34 36.58 -23.10
N SER A 273 -4.35 37.36 -22.01
CA SER A 273 -3.88 36.91 -20.69
C SER A 273 -4.81 35.88 -20.05
N THR A 274 -6.13 36.01 -20.21
CA THR A 274 -7.11 35.13 -19.56
C THR A 274 -6.96 33.66 -19.99
N PRO A 275 -6.87 33.33 -21.30
CA PRO A 275 -6.64 31.95 -21.74
C PRO A 275 -5.35 31.35 -21.17
N VAL A 276 -4.30 32.16 -20.99
CA VAL A 276 -3.03 31.70 -20.41
C VAL A 276 -3.21 31.35 -18.95
N THR A 277 -3.89 32.20 -18.17
CA THR A 277 -4.19 31.89 -16.76
C THR A 277 -5.09 30.67 -16.62
N GLU A 278 -6.09 30.52 -17.48
CA GLU A 278 -6.98 29.35 -17.48
C GLU A 278 -6.23 28.07 -17.84
N ALA A 279 -5.33 28.10 -18.82
CA ALA A 279 -4.51 26.95 -19.20
C ALA A 279 -3.56 26.53 -18.06
N ILE A 280 -2.94 27.49 -17.38
CA ILE A 280 -2.10 27.24 -16.20
C ILE A 280 -2.93 26.58 -15.09
N ASP A 281 -4.05 27.20 -14.70
CA ASP A 281 -4.88 26.69 -13.61
C ASP A 281 -5.46 25.31 -13.93
N ALA A 282 -5.85 25.05 -15.18
CA ALA A 282 -6.33 23.74 -15.63
C ALA A 282 -5.22 22.68 -15.58
N ALA A 283 -4.02 23.01 -16.02
CA ALA A 283 -2.87 22.09 -16.00
C ALA A 283 -2.42 21.77 -14.56
N GLU A 284 -2.34 22.80 -13.70
CA GLU A 284 -2.02 22.66 -12.28
C GLU A 284 -3.07 21.79 -11.57
N ALA A 285 -4.36 22.01 -11.83
CA ALA A 285 -5.44 21.22 -11.26
C ALA A 285 -5.39 19.75 -11.73
N ALA A 286 -5.14 19.51 -13.02
CA ALA A 286 -5.05 18.16 -13.58
C ALA A 286 -3.89 17.35 -12.98
N GLU A 287 -2.69 17.93 -12.90
CA GLU A 287 -1.54 17.23 -12.32
C GLU A 287 -1.68 17.11 -10.80
N GLY A 288 -2.25 18.11 -10.13
CA GLY A 288 -2.58 18.07 -8.70
C GLY A 288 -3.53 16.91 -8.35
N LEU A 289 -4.59 16.70 -9.15
CA LEU A 289 -5.52 15.57 -8.98
C LEU A 289 -4.81 14.22 -9.16
N LYS A 290 -3.95 14.09 -10.16
CA LYS A 290 -3.18 12.87 -10.42
C LYS A 290 -2.19 12.55 -9.29
N LEU A 291 -1.51 13.56 -8.74
CA LEU A 291 -0.62 13.37 -7.59
C LEU A 291 -1.40 13.03 -6.32
N ALA A 292 -2.57 13.64 -6.12
CA ALA A 292 -3.43 13.35 -4.98
C ALA A 292 -3.99 11.92 -5.01
N THR A 293 -4.42 11.43 -6.17
CA THR A 293 -4.89 10.04 -6.34
C THR A 293 -3.76 9.04 -6.11
N ASN A 294 -2.56 9.30 -6.65
CA ASN A 294 -1.40 8.44 -6.38
C ASN A 294 -1.06 8.39 -4.89
N THR A 295 -1.11 9.54 -4.21
CA THR A 295 -0.84 9.63 -2.77
C THR A 295 -1.89 8.88 -1.94
N SER A 296 -3.17 8.95 -2.31
CA SER A 296 -4.24 8.23 -1.59
C SER A 296 -4.14 6.71 -1.78
N ILE A 297 -3.77 6.24 -2.97
CA ILE A 297 -3.50 4.81 -3.25
C ILE A 297 -2.33 4.32 -2.39
N LEU A 298 -1.23 5.07 -2.33
CA LEU A 298 -0.08 4.73 -1.49
C LEU A 298 -0.46 4.68 0.00
N ASN A 299 -1.22 5.65 0.49
CA ASN A 299 -1.67 5.64 1.88
C ASN A 299 -2.57 4.44 2.19
N ASN A 300 -3.52 4.12 1.31
CA ASN A 300 -4.40 2.96 1.50
C ASN A 300 -3.62 1.64 1.50
N THR A 301 -2.64 1.49 0.60
CA THR A 301 -1.80 0.28 0.54
C THR A 301 -0.89 0.17 1.77
N ILE A 302 -0.33 1.28 2.26
CA ILE A 302 0.45 1.31 3.50
C ILE A 302 -0.45 0.93 4.70
N ILE A 303 -1.65 1.50 4.81
CA ILE A 303 -2.59 1.18 5.88
C ILE A 303 -2.96 -0.31 5.85
N ALA A 304 -3.29 -0.86 4.67
CA ALA A 304 -3.60 -2.27 4.51
C ALA A 304 -2.42 -3.18 4.93
N SER A 305 -1.19 -2.81 4.56
CA SER A 305 0.02 -3.53 4.97
C SER A 305 0.22 -3.52 6.49
N ILE A 306 0.04 -2.37 7.14
CA ILE A 306 0.14 -2.23 8.61
C ILE A 306 -0.92 -3.10 9.30
N VAL A 307 -2.18 -3.07 8.81
CA VAL A 307 -3.26 -3.89 9.36
C VAL A 307 -2.92 -5.39 9.23
N ALA A 308 -2.40 -5.83 8.08
CA ALA A 308 -1.99 -7.22 7.89
C ALA A 308 -0.89 -7.65 8.88
N ILE A 309 0.13 -6.81 9.10
CA ILE A 309 1.21 -7.07 10.08
C ILE A 309 0.64 -7.20 11.49
N VAL A 310 -0.26 -6.29 11.88
CA VAL A 310 -0.91 -6.33 13.21
C VAL A 310 -1.71 -7.61 13.41
N VAL A 311 -2.44 -8.07 12.38
CA VAL A 311 -3.18 -9.35 12.43
C VAL A 311 -2.24 -10.54 12.61
N ILE A 312 -1.13 -10.60 11.88
CA ILE A 312 -0.14 -11.68 12.01
C ILE A 312 0.45 -11.70 13.42
N VAL A 313 0.82 -10.53 13.97
CA VAL A 313 1.34 -10.42 15.34
C VAL A 313 0.30 -10.88 16.37
N LEU A 314 -0.97 -10.49 16.21
CA LEU A 314 -2.05 -10.94 17.09
C LEU A 314 -2.22 -12.47 17.08
N VAL A 315 -2.19 -13.09 15.90
CA VAL A 315 -2.27 -14.57 15.77
C VAL A 315 -1.08 -15.23 16.46
N MET A 316 0.14 -14.72 16.26
CA MET A 316 1.34 -15.24 16.94
C MET A 316 1.22 -15.14 18.47
N VAL A 317 0.67 -14.03 18.99
CA VAL A 317 0.44 -13.84 20.42
C VAL A 317 -0.60 -14.81 20.96
N ILE A 318 -1.71 -15.04 20.24
CA ILE A 318 -2.74 -16.01 20.64
C ILE A 318 -2.15 -17.42 20.71
N ILE A 319 -1.43 -17.86 19.66
CA ILE A 319 -0.77 -19.17 19.63
C ILE A 319 0.23 -19.29 20.78
N TYR A 320 1.04 -18.25 21.01
CA TYR A 320 2.00 -18.21 22.12
C TYR A 320 1.31 -18.37 23.49
N LEU A 321 0.19 -17.66 23.72
CA LEU A 321 -0.57 -17.78 24.97
C LEU A 321 -1.14 -19.19 25.16
N ILE A 322 -1.67 -19.82 24.11
CA ILE A 322 -2.17 -21.21 24.16
C ILE A 322 -1.04 -22.19 24.52
N LEU A 323 0.11 -22.07 23.85
CA LEU A 323 1.28 -22.92 24.11
C LEU A 323 1.81 -22.73 25.53
N ARG A 324 1.88 -21.48 26.00
CA ARG A 324 2.31 -21.14 27.37
C ARG A 324 1.35 -21.70 28.42
N TYR A 325 0.05 -21.61 28.18
CA TYR A 325 -0.97 -22.17 29.06
C TYR A 325 -0.82 -23.70 29.16
N ARG A 326 -0.70 -24.40 28.03
CA ARG A 326 -0.45 -25.86 27.97
C ARG A 326 0.82 -26.27 28.71
N ARG A 327 1.90 -25.49 28.62
CA ARG A 327 3.15 -25.78 29.35
C ARG A 327 2.96 -25.66 30.86
N LYS A 328 2.29 -24.61 31.33
CA LYS A 328 2.00 -24.42 32.76
C LYS A 328 1.16 -25.56 33.34
N THR A 329 0.12 -26.00 32.63
CA THR A 329 -0.73 -27.11 33.11
C THR A 329 0.03 -28.44 33.14
N LYS A 330 0.87 -28.74 32.14
CA LYS A 330 1.73 -29.94 32.14
C LYS A 330 2.70 -29.95 33.33
N MET A 331 3.31 -28.80 33.66
CA MET A 331 4.23 -28.70 34.80
C MET A 331 3.51 -28.88 36.14
N LYS A 332 2.30 -28.30 36.32
CA LYS A 332 1.48 -28.52 37.52
C LYS A 332 1.14 -29.99 37.74
N LYS A 333 0.73 -30.70 36.67
CA LYS A 333 0.45 -32.15 36.73
C LYS A 333 1.69 -32.95 37.13
N LYS A 334 2.85 -32.68 36.51
CA LYS A 334 4.12 -33.34 36.88
C LYS A 334 4.46 -33.17 38.37
N LEU A 335 4.24 -31.97 38.91
CA LEU A 335 4.54 -31.67 40.31
C LEU A 335 3.62 -32.43 41.28
N GLN A 336 2.37 -32.69 40.89
CA GLN A 336 1.45 -33.55 41.65
C GLN A 336 1.89 -35.02 41.62
N TYR A 337 2.29 -35.57 40.47
CA TYR A 337 2.77 -36.95 40.39
C TYR A 337 4.06 -37.18 41.18
N ILE A 338 4.99 -36.22 41.19
CA ILE A 338 6.22 -36.32 42.00
C ILE A 338 5.91 -36.33 43.50
N LYS A 339 4.88 -35.61 43.95
CA LYS A 339 4.44 -35.65 45.36
C LYS A 339 3.87 -37.01 45.74
N LEU A 340 3.02 -37.59 44.89
CA LEU A 340 2.40 -38.90 45.14
C LEU A 340 3.39 -40.08 45.14
N LEU A 341 4.55 -39.95 44.48
CA LEU A 341 5.59 -40.98 44.46
C LEU A 341 6.56 -40.92 45.65
N LYS A 342 6.47 -39.87 46.49
CA LYS A 342 7.34 -39.67 47.67
C LYS A 342 6.64 -40.03 48.99
N GLU A 343 5.32 -40.14 48.97
CA GLU A 343 4.55 -40.91 49.97
C GLU A 343 4.59 -42.39 49.58
#